data_AF-A0A8S3F440-F1
#
_entry.id   AF-A0A8S3F440-F1
#
_cell.length_a   1.000
_cell.length_b   1.000
_cell.length_c   1.000
_cell.angle_alpha   90.00
_cell.angle_beta   90.00
_cell.angle_gamma   90.00
#
_symmetry.space_group_name_H-M   'P 1'
#
loop_
_entity.id
_entity.type
_entity.pdbx_description
1 polymer ?
#
loop_
_entity_poly.entity_id
_entity_poly.type
_entity_poly.pdbx_seq_one_letter_code
_entity_poly.pdbx_strand_id
1 'polypeptide(L)'
;MNNSELDSKRLNLNHPFTIMADKNRQYLLDHPVVHSLLDYKWNLYARYVYYFNFLFYLLFVASLTAYVFITFAPFSFGTTHDQMNEMTCSELCSLIRRNNTEIIESLQPRIRTLHIFQWFVIILASMQIIKELFQIRTDRLEYINLENAVELSAFVLAILFAVDLNACSREIGYRCVIQWELGALGVFLTWFALVLFIQKFPSFGIFVVMLTDILRTFSRFFLVFFLFVIGFALAFHMLLQNHNPFQHFGNSLLKTCVMMIGEFEYE
;
A
#
# COMPACT_ATOMS: atom_id res chain seq x y z
N MET A 1 27.13 -15.03 -15.48
CA MET A 1 26.50 -16.03 -14.57
C MET A 1 27.62 -16.92 -14.05
N ASN A 2 27.87 -16.91 -12.74
CA ASN A 2 28.93 -17.73 -12.13
C ASN A 2 28.48 -19.19 -12.05
N ASN A 3 29.38 -20.14 -12.27
CA ASN A 3 29.06 -21.59 -12.25
C ASN A 3 28.41 -22.06 -10.93
N SER A 4 28.72 -21.42 -9.80
CA SER A 4 28.09 -21.71 -8.49
C SER A 4 26.59 -21.37 -8.43
N GLU A 5 26.16 -20.37 -9.19
CA GLU A 5 24.76 -19.92 -9.27
C GLU A 5 23.91 -20.87 -10.14
N LEU A 6 24.54 -21.52 -11.12
CA LEU A 6 23.91 -22.54 -11.97
C LEU A 6 23.69 -23.85 -11.20
N ASP A 7 24.68 -24.24 -10.38
CA ASP A 7 24.61 -25.47 -9.58
C ASP A 7 23.59 -25.36 -8.44
N SER A 8 23.46 -24.20 -7.78
CA SER A 8 22.44 -23.99 -6.74
C SER A 8 21.01 -24.03 -7.31
N LYS A 9 20.78 -23.42 -8.48
CA LYS A 9 19.48 -23.51 -9.17
C LYS A 9 19.14 -24.96 -9.56
N ARG A 10 20.11 -25.73 -10.06
CA ARG A 10 19.91 -27.16 -10.39
C ARG A 10 19.60 -28.01 -9.16
N LEU A 11 20.27 -27.76 -8.03
CA LEU A 11 19.99 -28.44 -6.75
C LEU A 11 18.57 -28.12 -6.23
N ASN A 12 18.12 -26.86 -6.33
CA ASN A 12 16.78 -26.45 -5.92
C ASN A 12 15.67 -27.04 -6.82
N LEU A 13 15.90 -27.07 -8.14
CA LEU A 13 14.99 -27.68 -9.12
C LEU A 13 14.84 -29.19 -8.91
N ASN A 14 15.92 -29.88 -8.52
CA ASN A 14 15.92 -31.32 -8.29
C ASN A 14 15.53 -31.72 -6.87
N HIS A 15 15.17 -30.76 -6.01
CA HIS A 15 14.76 -31.07 -4.65
C HIS A 15 13.42 -31.85 -4.68
N PRO A 16 13.32 -33.03 -4.02
CA PRO A 16 12.14 -33.90 -4.13
C PRO A 16 10.81 -33.21 -3.83
N PHE A 17 10.81 -32.26 -2.89
CA PHE A 17 9.62 -31.48 -2.55
C PHE A 17 9.12 -30.61 -3.71
N THR A 18 10.02 -29.93 -4.43
CA THR A 18 9.69 -29.09 -5.59
C THR A 18 9.06 -29.95 -6.68
N ILE A 19 9.61 -31.14 -6.93
CA ILE A 19 9.09 -32.10 -7.91
C ILE A 19 7.69 -32.60 -7.50
N MET A 20 7.46 -32.90 -6.21
CA MET A 20 6.16 -33.34 -5.71
C MET A 20 5.08 -32.25 -5.89
N ALA A 21 5.43 -31.00 -5.61
CA ALA A 21 4.56 -29.84 -5.80
C ALA A 21 4.25 -29.61 -7.28
N ASP A 22 5.27 -29.56 -8.15
CA ASP A 22 5.11 -29.35 -9.59
C ASP A 22 4.28 -30.44 -10.27
N LYS A 23 4.35 -31.68 -9.77
CA LYS A 23 3.56 -32.81 -10.27
C LYS A 23 2.18 -32.94 -9.60
N ASN A 24 1.77 -31.97 -8.77
CA ASN A 24 0.50 -31.96 -8.04
C ASN A 24 0.22 -33.26 -7.27
N ARG A 25 1.26 -33.86 -6.68
CA ARG A 25 1.14 -35.12 -5.93
C ARG A 25 0.78 -34.85 -4.47
N GLN A 26 -0.45 -34.37 -4.23
CA GLN A 26 -0.96 -34.00 -2.90
C GLN A 26 -0.78 -35.12 -1.87
N TYR A 27 -1.06 -36.37 -2.23
CA TYR A 27 -0.88 -37.53 -1.34
C TYR A 27 0.57 -37.75 -0.85
N LEU A 28 1.58 -37.34 -1.64
CA LEU A 28 2.99 -37.42 -1.21
C LEU A 28 3.36 -36.25 -0.30
N LEU A 29 2.75 -35.08 -0.53
CA LEU A 29 2.96 -33.88 0.30
C LEU A 29 2.34 -34.05 1.69
N ASP A 30 1.19 -34.74 1.77
CA ASP A 30 0.51 -35.08 3.03
C ASP A 30 1.14 -36.28 3.75
N HIS A 31 2.16 -36.91 3.17
CA HIS A 31 2.82 -38.04 3.81
C HIS A 31 3.45 -37.61 5.15
N PRO A 32 3.30 -38.38 6.24
CA PRO A 32 3.72 -37.97 7.59
C PRO A 32 5.21 -37.62 7.68
N VAL A 33 6.06 -38.26 6.87
CA VAL A 33 7.49 -37.94 6.78
C VAL A 33 7.74 -36.55 6.19
N VAL A 34 6.98 -36.15 5.16
CA VAL A 34 7.11 -34.83 4.53
C VAL A 34 6.60 -33.75 5.48
N HIS A 35 5.46 -33.99 6.13
CA HIS A 35 4.92 -33.08 7.15
C HIS A 35 5.91 -32.90 8.31
N SER A 36 6.47 -34.00 8.83
CA SER A 36 7.47 -33.94 9.92
C SER A 36 8.74 -33.18 9.52
N LEU A 37 9.19 -33.33 8.26
CA LEU A 37 10.34 -32.60 7.74
C LEU A 37 10.05 -31.10 7.60
N LEU A 38 8.86 -30.73 7.13
CA LEU A 38 8.42 -29.33 7.03
C LEU A 38 8.32 -28.70 8.41
N ASP A 39 7.70 -29.39 9.37
CA ASP A 39 7.60 -28.95 10.77
C ASP A 39 8.98 -28.75 11.39
N TYR A 40 9.92 -29.67 11.13
CA TYR A 40 11.30 -29.54 11.57
C TYR A 40 11.98 -28.31 10.98
N LYS A 41 11.93 -28.10 9.66
CA LYS A 41 12.52 -26.92 9.00
C LYS A 41 11.87 -25.60 9.47
N TRP A 42 10.56 -25.61 9.66
CA TRP A 42 9.79 -24.48 10.16
C TRP A 42 10.24 -24.10 11.58
N ASN A 43 10.27 -25.06 12.49
CA ASN A 43 10.64 -24.83 13.89
C ASN A 43 12.13 -24.51 14.09
N LEU A 44 13.01 -24.99 13.20
CA LEU A 44 14.44 -24.75 13.30
C LEU A 44 14.81 -23.30 12.93
N TYR A 45 14.33 -22.78 11.81
CA TYR A 45 14.77 -21.47 11.30
C TYR A 45 13.65 -20.62 10.70
N ALA A 46 12.79 -21.21 9.85
CA ALA A 46 11.91 -20.41 8.98
C ALA A 46 10.89 -19.60 9.79
N ARG A 47 10.40 -20.18 10.90
CA ARG A 47 9.49 -19.52 11.83
C ARG A 47 10.07 -18.21 12.36
N TYR A 48 11.30 -18.23 12.85
CA TYR A 48 11.94 -17.06 13.46
C TYR A 48 12.19 -15.95 12.44
N VAL A 49 12.72 -16.30 11.26
CA VAL A 49 12.97 -15.34 10.18
C VAL A 49 11.66 -14.69 9.73
N TYR A 50 10.61 -15.49 9.59
CA TYR A 50 9.29 -15.01 9.18
C TYR A 50 8.67 -14.05 10.21
N TYR A 51 8.58 -14.46 11.49
CA TYR A 51 7.99 -13.63 12.54
C TYR A 51 8.80 -12.35 12.78
N PHE A 52 10.13 -12.42 12.65
CA PHE A 52 10.99 -11.24 12.73
C PHE A 52 10.68 -10.26 11.59
N ASN A 53 10.66 -10.73 10.34
CA ASN A 53 10.32 -9.88 9.20
C ASN A 53 8.91 -9.28 9.32
N PHE A 54 7.94 -10.10 9.73
CA PHE A 54 6.57 -9.66 9.95
C PHE A 54 6.48 -8.60 11.07
N LEU A 55 7.22 -8.75 12.16
CA LEU A 55 7.28 -7.77 13.25
C LEU A 55 7.84 -6.42 12.78
N PHE A 56 8.91 -6.42 11.98
CA PHE A 56 9.46 -5.19 11.41
C PHE A 56 8.47 -4.50 10.47
N TYR A 57 7.73 -5.30 9.68
CA TYR A 57 6.68 -4.77 8.82
C TYR A 57 5.52 -4.18 9.62
N LEU A 58 5.06 -4.86 10.68
CA LEU A 58 4.03 -4.33 11.59
C LEU A 58 4.47 -3.05 12.29
N LEU A 59 5.73 -2.96 12.72
CA LEU A 59 6.29 -1.75 13.33
C LEU A 59 6.31 -0.58 12.34
N PHE A 60 6.64 -0.86 11.08
CA PHE A 60 6.53 0.12 10.00
C PHE A 60 5.07 0.56 9.78
N VAL A 61 4.10 -0.35 9.69
CA VAL A 61 2.69 0.00 9.51
C VAL A 61 2.15 0.81 10.69
N ALA A 62 2.47 0.41 11.92
CA ALA A 62 2.07 1.11 13.14
C ALA A 62 2.66 2.52 13.23
N SER A 63 3.93 2.69 12.84
CA SER A 63 4.57 4.00 12.82
C SER A 63 4.04 4.92 11.73
N LEU A 64 3.81 4.40 10.53
CA LEU A 64 3.22 5.16 9.42
C LEU A 64 1.80 5.61 9.76
N THR A 65 1.00 4.74 10.35
CA THR A 65 -0.38 5.08 10.77
C THR A 65 -0.38 6.12 11.88
N ALA A 66 0.46 5.96 12.91
CA ALA A 66 0.64 6.99 13.94
C ALA A 66 1.07 8.34 13.34
N TYR A 67 2.00 8.31 12.38
CA TYR A 67 2.45 9.50 11.67
C TYR A 67 1.31 10.21 10.91
N VAL A 68 0.44 9.46 10.22
CA VAL A 68 -0.75 10.03 9.54
C VAL A 68 -1.69 10.74 10.51
N PHE A 69 -1.98 10.15 11.68
CA PHE A 69 -2.85 10.79 12.68
C PHE A 69 -2.27 12.07 13.27
N ILE A 70 -0.93 12.16 13.38
CA ILE A 70 -0.24 13.31 13.96
C ILE A 70 -0.04 14.40 12.90
N THR A 71 0.14 14.05 11.64
CA THR A 71 0.39 15.00 10.54
C THR A 71 -0.82 15.89 10.29
N PHE A 72 -0.57 17.16 9.99
CA PHE A 72 -1.62 18.13 9.65
C PHE A 72 -1.98 18.01 8.17
N ALA A 73 -3.28 17.95 7.87
CA ALA A 73 -3.75 17.98 6.50
C ALA A 73 -3.47 19.37 5.88
N PRO A 74 -3.16 19.47 4.58
CA PRO A 74 -2.81 20.74 3.94
C PRO A 74 -3.85 21.86 4.10
N PHE A 75 -5.12 21.48 4.26
CA PHE A 75 -6.29 22.37 4.41
C PHE A 75 -6.60 22.77 5.87
N SER A 76 -5.91 22.20 6.88
CA SER A 76 -6.23 22.46 8.30
C SER A 76 -5.93 23.89 8.75
N PHE A 77 -5.22 24.68 7.94
CA PHE A 77 -4.79 26.04 8.26
C PHE A 77 -5.61 27.11 7.52
N GLY A 78 -6.84 26.79 7.10
CA GLY A 78 -7.74 27.74 6.44
C GLY A 78 -7.31 28.14 5.04
N THR A 79 -6.55 27.29 4.35
CA THR A 79 -6.13 27.49 2.96
C THR A 79 -7.27 27.19 2.00
N THR A 80 -7.47 28.06 1.02
CA THR A 80 -8.47 27.86 -0.04
C THR A 80 -7.93 26.95 -1.15
N HIS A 81 -8.83 26.30 -1.91
CA HIS A 81 -8.43 25.47 -3.05
C HIS A 81 -7.64 26.26 -4.11
N ASP A 82 -8.00 27.51 -4.37
CA ASP A 82 -7.31 28.36 -5.36
C ASP A 82 -5.86 28.63 -4.92
N GLN A 83 -5.66 28.96 -3.64
CA GLN A 83 -4.32 29.16 -3.07
C GLN A 83 -3.43 27.92 -3.17
N MET A 84 -4.00 26.72 -3.03
CA MET A 84 -3.27 25.46 -3.14
C MET A 84 -2.81 25.14 -4.56
N ASN A 85 -3.53 25.64 -5.58
CA ASN A 85 -3.25 25.38 -6.99
C ASN A 85 -2.33 26.42 -7.62
N GLU A 86 -2.43 27.68 -7.18
CA GLU A 86 -1.68 28.79 -7.79
C GLU A 86 -0.29 29.00 -7.18
N MET A 87 -0.12 28.75 -5.87
CA MET A 87 1.16 28.98 -5.17
C MET A 87 2.05 27.74 -5.14
N THR A 88 3.36 27.94 -5.13
CA THR A 88 4.29 26.85 -4.86
C THR A 88 4.19 26.40 -3.40
N CYS A 89 4.53 25.14 -3.11
CA CYS A 89 4.46 24.63 -1.73
C CYS A 89 5.31 25.43 -0.73
N SER A 90 6.45 25.98 -1.17
CA SER A 90 7.30 26.81 -0.30
C SER A 90 6.62 28.13 0.08
N GLU A 91 6.02 28.80 -0.90
CA GLU A 91 5.28 30.05 -0.70
C GLU A 91 4.06 29.82 0.18
N LEU A 92 3.26 28.79 -0.11
CA LEU A 92 2.09 28.45 0.68
C LEU A 92 2.45 28.12 2.14
N CYS A 93 3.52 27.35 2.36
CA CYS A 93 4.00 27.07 3.71
C CYS A 93 4.42 28.36 4.43
N SER A 94 5.12 29.27 3.75
CA SER A 94 5.55 30.54 4.34
C SER A 94 4.37 31.45 4.70
N LEU A 95 3.30 31.42 3.89
CA LEU A 95 2.05 32.13 4.15
C LEU A 95 1.35 31.57 5.39
N ILE A 96 1.22 30.24 5.47
CA ILE A 96 0.63 29.54 6.63
C ILE A 96 1.38 29.91 7.90
N ARG A 97 2.72 29.88 7.86
CA ARG A 97 3.56 30.23 9.00
C ARG A 97 3.34 31.66 9.48
N ARG A 98 3.23 32.63 8.56
CA ARG A 98 3.05 34.05 8.91
C ARG A 98 1.67 34.35 9.47
N ASN A 99 0.62 33.74 8.92
CA ASN A 99 -0.75 34.02 9.33
C ASN A 99 -1.17 33.29 10.62
N ASN A 100 -0.53 32.17 10.95
CA ASN A 100 -0.94 31.28 12.04
C ASN A 100 0.13 31.14 13.13
N THR A 101 0.93 32.17 13.40
CA THR A 101 2.06 32.10 14.35
C THR A 101 1.64 31.58 15.73
N GLU A 102 0.60 32.16 16.34
CA GLU A 102 0.12 31.76 17.68
C GLU A 102 -0.38 30.31 17.72
N ILE A 103 -1.08 29.88 16.66
CA ILE A 103 -1.60 28.52 16.54
C ILE A 103 -0.43 27.54 16.42
N ILE A 104 0.58 27.85 15.60
CA ILE A 104 1.76 27.01 15.40
C ILE A 104 2.56 26.88 16.70
N GLU A 105 2.72 27.96 17.46
CA GLU A 105 3.39 27.93 18.77
C GLU A 105 2.66 26.99 19.75
N SER A 106 1.33 27.02 19.78
CA SER A 106 0.55 26.09 20.62
C SER A 106 0.69 24.62 20.19
N LEU A 107 0.95 24.37 18.90
CA LEU A 107 1.12 23.04 18.30
C LEU A 107 2.56 22.52 18.38
N GLN A 108 3.51 23.29 18.89
CA GLN A 108 4.92 22.91 19.01
C GLN A 108 5.18 21.53 19.65
N PRO A 109 4.50 21.08 20.72
CA PRO A 109 4.69 19.72 21.24
C PRO A 109 4.24 18.63 20.25
N ARG A 110 3.20 18.90 19.47
CA ARG A 110 2.71 18.00 18.42
C ARG A 110 3.70 17.96 17.25
N ILE A 111 4.24 19.11 16.82
CA ILE A 111 5.25 19.20 15.75
C ILE A 111 6.52 18.43 16.15
N ARG A 112 6.97 18.54 17.40
CA ARG A 112 8.10 17.73 17.90
C ARG A 112 7.81 16.24 17.80
N THR A 113 6.63 15.81 18.24
CA THR A 113 6.20 14.41 18.16
C THR A 113 6.13 13.94 16.70
N LEU A 114 5.63 14.78 15.79
CA LEU A 114 5.58 14.53 14.36
C LEU A 114 6.97 14.19 13.80
N HIS A 115 7.99 15.01 14.10
CA HIS A 115 9.35 14.76 13.62
C HIS A 115 9.95 13.45 14.17
N ILE A 116 9.63 13.07 15.41
CA ILE A 116 10.09 11.80 15.98
C ILE A 116 9.51 10.63 15.18
N PHE A 117 8.19 10.61 14.94
CA PHE A 117 7.55 9.56 14.13
C PHE A 117 8.00 9.60 12.67
N GLN A 118 8.23 10.78 12.10
CA GLN A 118 8.77 10.96 10.74
C GLN A 118 10.12 10.24 10.59
N TRP A 119 11.07 10.48 11.48
CA TRP A 119 12.37 9.81 11.44
C TRP A 119 12.25 8.30 11.62
N PHE A 120 11.35 7.86 12.49
CA PHE A 120 11.11 6.44 12.70
C PHE A 120 10.56 5.75 11.44
N VAL A 121 9.60 6.38 10.74
CA VAL A 121 9.07 5.91 9.45
C VAL A 121 10.18 5.85 8.39
N ILE A 122 10.99 6.90 8.26
CA ILE A 122 12.08 6.96 7.27
C ILE A 122 13.10 5.85 7.53
N ILE A 123 13.53 5.66 8.78
CA ILE A 123 14.51 4.64 9.15
C ILE A 123 13.96 3.24 8.85
N LEU A 124 12.74 2.93 9.29
CA LEU A 124 12.14 1.61 9.06
C LEU A 124 11.90 1.34 7.56
N ALA A 125 11.37 2.30 6.82
CA ALA A 125 11.17 2.17 5.37
C ALA A 125 12.51 1.96 4.65
N SER A 126 13.56 2.68 5.05
CA SER A 126 14.89 2.53 4.47
C SER A 126 15.49 1.14 4.74
N MET A 127 15.34 0.62 5.97
CA MET A 127 15.76 -0.75 6.30
C MET A 127 15.04 -1.79 5.43
N GLN A 128 13.74 -1.64 5.22
CA GLN A 128 12.95 -2.54 4.38
C GLN A 128 13.34 -2.44 2.90
N ILE A 129 13.60 -1.24 2.38
CA ILE A 129 14.10 -1.05 1.01
C ILE A 129 15.47 -1.73 0.84
N ILE A 130 16.37 -1.64 1.82
CA ILE A 130 17.67 -2.32 1.76
C ILE A 130 17.49 -3.84 1.68
N LYS A 131 16.55 -4.40 2.46
CA LYS A 131 16.17 -5.82 2.37
C LYS A 131 15.65 -6.16 0.97
N GLU A 132 14.73 -5.38 0.42
CA GLU A 132 14.17 -5.60 -0.92
C GLU A 132 15.24 -5.51 -2.01
N LEU A 133 16.18 -4.57 -1.90
CA LEU A 133 17.32 -4.47 -2.82
C LEU A 133 18.21 -5.71 -2.78
N PHE A 134 18.34 -6.37 -1.63
CA PHE A 134 19.07 -7.63 -1.52
C PHE A 134 18.31 -8.79 -2.19
N GLN A 135 16.98 -8.81 -2.05
CA GLN A 135 16.12 -9.79 -2.73
C GLN A 135 16.15 -9.62 -4.25
N ILE A 136 16.04 -8.38 -4.75
CA ILE A 136 16.17 -8.05 -6.18
C ILE A 136 17.49 -8.57 -6.76
N ARG A 137 18.61 -8.41 -6.02
CA ARG A 137 19.92 -8.90 -6.49
C ARG A 137 20.00 -10.42 -6.55
N THR A 138 19.32 -11.11 -5.64
CA THR A 138 19.34 -12.57 -5.53
C THR A 138 18.44 -13.22 -6.57
N ASP A 139 17.19 -12.76 -6.69
CA ASP A 139 16.14 -13.38 -7.52
C ASP A 139 16.05 -12.78 -8.93
N ARG A 140 16.67 -11.62 -9.17
CA ARG A 140 16.76 -10.91 -10.47
C ARG A 140 15.42 -10.73 -11.17
N LEU A 141 15.18 -11.44 -12.27
CA LEU A 141 13.97 -11.30 -13.11
C LEU A 141 12.76 -11.98 -12.49
N GLU A 142 12.97 -13.02 -11.68
CA GLU A 142 11.90 -13.74 -10.97
C GLU A 142 11.30 -12.87 -9.85
N TYR A 143 11.95 -11.75 -9.49
CA TYR A 143 11.45 -10.77 -8.52
C TYR A 143 10.29 -9.92 -9.02
N ILE A 144 10.11 -9.74 -10.35
CA ILE A 144 9.09 -8.85 -10.92
C ILE A 144 7.70 -9.49 -10.79
N ASN A 145 7.16 -9.45 -9.57
CA ASN A 145 5.83 -9.90 -9.20
C ASN A 145 5.02 -8.73 -8.63
N LEU A 146 3.70 -8.80 -8.74
CA LEU A 146 2.80 -7.75 -8.27
C LEU A 146 2.93 -7.52 -6.76
N GLU A 147 3.12 -8.58 -5.97
CA GLU A 147 3.33 -8.50 -4.52
C GLU A 147 4.55 -7.63 -4.18
N ASN A 148 5.70 -7.98 -4.75
CA ASN A 148 6.96 -7.27 -4.54
C ASN A 148 6.89 -5.81 -5.05
N ALA A 149 6.22 -5.57 -6.17
CA ALA A 149 6.03 -4.22 -6.70
C ALA A 149 5.18 -3.36 -5.76
N VAL A 150 4.11 -3.94 -5.19
CA VAL A 150 3.26 -3.25 -4.23
C VAL A 150 4.03 -2.95 -2.94
N GLU A 151 4.78 -3.92 -2.40
CA GLU A 151 5.64 -3.71 -1.21
C GLU A 151 6.67 -2.59 -1.43
N LEU A 152 7.42 -2.64 -2.53
CA LEU A 152 8.42 -1.62 -2.84
C LEU A 152 7.79 -0.23 -3.03
N SER A 153 6.67 -0.16 -3.75
CA SER A 153 5.94 1.10 -3.97
C SER A 153 5.43 1.70 -2.65
N ALA A 154 4.96 0.88 -1.72
CA ALA A 154 4.52 1.32 -0.40
C ALA A 154 5.66 1.97 0.40
N PHE A 155 6.85 1.35 0.43
CA PHE A 155 8.00 1.93 1.13
C PHE A 155 8.49 3.23 0.50
N VAL A 156 8.55 3.30 -0.84
CA VAL A 156 8.95 4.51 -1.56
C VAL A 156 7.97 5.65 -1.31
N LEU A 157 6.66 5.39 -1.42
CA LEU A 157 5.62 6.39 -1.17
C LEU A 157 5.60 6.86 0.29
N ALA A 158 5.85 5.96 1.26
CA ALA A 158 5.97 6.34 2.66
C ALA A 158 7.16 7.30 2.92
N ILE A 159 8.31 7.08 2.24
CA ILE A 159 9.45 8.01 2.32
C ILE A 159 9.09 9.35 1.67
N LEU A 160 8.48 9.34 0.48
CA LEU A 160 8.06 10.58 -0.20
C LEU A 160 7.07 11.37 0.67
N PHE A 161 6.17 10.70 1.38
CA PHE A 161 5.25 11.33 2.34
C PHE A 161 5.95 11.88 3.59
N ALA A 162 7.02 11.25 4.06
CA ALA A 162 7.72 11.66 5.28
C ALA A 162 8.84 12.70 5.06
N VAL A 163 9.43 12.82 3.87
CA VAL A 163 10.58 13.72 3.63
C VAL A 163 10.17 15.19 3.61
N ASP A 164 10.96 16.06 4.26
CA ASP A 164 10.75 17.51 4.18
C ASP A 164 11.30 18.05 2.86
N LEU A 165 10.42 18.57 2.00
CA LEU A 165 10.80 19.10 0.69
C LEU A 165 11.43 20.50 0.78
N ASN A 166 11.04 21.30 1.78
CA ASN A 166 11.42 22.71 1.93
C ASN A 166 11.79 23.03 3.39
N ALA A 167 12.56 24.11 3.60
CA ALA A 167 12.96 24.57 4.94
C ALA A 167 11.76 24.88 5.84
N CYS A 168 10.73 25.54 5.29
CA CYS A 168 9.51 25.82 6.04
C CYS A 168 8.79 24.54 6.47
N SER A 169 8.67 23.54 5.58
CA SER A 169 8.06 22.23 5.88
C SER A 169 8.79 21.53 7.04
N ARG A 170 10.11 21.64 7.11
CA ARG A 170 10.92 21.12 8.23
C ARG A 170 10.65 21.82 9.56
N GLU A 171 10.30 23.11 9.56
CA GLU A 171 10.08 23.85 10.80
C GLU A 171 8.69 23.61 11.40
N ILE A 172 7.66 23.53 10.56
CA ILE A 172 6.26 23.46 11.01
C ILE A 172 5.60 22.09 10.75
N GLY A 173 6.29 21.16 10.09
CA GLY A 173 5.76 19.83 9.76
C GLY A 173 4.67 19.83 8.67
N TYR A 174 4.60 20.88 7.85
CA TYR A 174 3.61 21.01 6.77
C TYR A 174 3.94 20.10 5.59
N ARG A 175 2.95 19.36 5.07
CA ARG A 175 3.08 18.52 3.87
C ARG A 175 2.38 19.17 2.69
N CYS A 176 3.04 19.16 1.54
CA CYS A 176 2.47 19.70 0.30
C CYS A 176 1.27 18.86 -0.16
N VAL A 177 0.44 19.41 -1.05
CA VAL A 177 -0.74 18.72 -1.61
C VAL A 177 -0.39 17.38 -2.25
N ILE A 178 0.55 17.40 -3.20
CA ILE A 178 1.03 16.19 -3.89
C ILE A 178 1.62 15.19 -2.88
N GLN A 179 2.34 15.69 -1.87
CA GLN A 179 2.93 14.84 -0.83
C GLN A 179 1.84 14.15 -0.01
N TRP A 180 0.74 14.84 0.30
CA TRP A 180 -0.41 14.31 0.99
C TRP A 180 -1.15 13.24 0.18
N GLU A 181 -1.35 13.48 -1.13
CA GLU A 181 -1.96 12.51 -2.05
C GLU A 181 -1.13 11.24 -2.19
N LEU A 182 0.19 11.38 -2.39
CA LEU A 182 1.12 10.26 -2.42
C LEU A 182 1.16 9.51 -1.08
N GLY A 183 1.04 10.23 0.03
CA GLY A 183 0.90 9.66 1.37
C GLY A 183 -0.37 8.82 1.51
N ALA A 184 -1.50 9.32 1.03
CA ALA A 184 -2.75 8.57 1.05
C ALA A 184 -2.65 7.26 0.24
N LEU A 185 -2.06 7.32 -0.95
CA LEU A 185 -1.79 6.12 -1.76
C LEU A 185 -0.80 5.18 -1.06
N GLY A 186 0.27 5.71 -0.47
CA GLY A 186 1.27 4.93 0.24
C GLY A 186 0.72 4.20 1.47
N VAL A 187 -0.16 4.86 2.23
CA VAL A 187 -0.87 4.24 3.37
C VAL A 187 -1.78 3.12 2.89
N PHE A 188 -2.57 3.35 1.84
CA PHE A 188 -3.43 2.32 1.25
C PHE A 188 -2.61 1.11 0.80
N LEU A 189 -1.52 1.31 0.07
CA LEU A 189 -0.66 0.23 -0.40
C LEU A 189 0.05 -0.49 0.74
N THR A 190 0.44 0.21 1.82
CA THR A 190 1.04 -0.40 3.01
C THR A 190 0.07 -1.37 3.69
N TRP A 191 -1.20 -0.98 3.86
CA TRP A 191 -2.21 -1.87 4.41
C TRP A 191 -2.58 -3.00 3.46
N PHE A 192 -2.62 -2.74 2.15
CA PHE A 192 -2.83 -3.79 1.16
C PHE A 192 -1.70 -4.83 1.15
N ALA A 193 -0.44 -4.38 1.19
CA ALA A 193 0.71 -5.26 1.34
C ALA A 193 0.69 -6.03 2.66
N LEU A 194 0.12 -5.48 3.75
CA LEU A 194 -0.07 -6.25 5.00
C LEU A 194 -0.96 -7.47 4.78
N VAL A 195 -2.03 -7.35 3.99
CA VAL A 195 -2.91 -8.48 3.66
C VAL A 195 -2.14 -9.55 2.88
N LEU A 196 -1.29 -9.15 1.93
CA LEU A 196 -0.42 -10.07 1.18
C LEU A 196 0.62 -10.75 2.09
N PHE A 197 1.19 -10.03 3.07
CA PHE A 197 2.04 -10.63 4.10
C PHE A 197 1.28 -11.70 4.91
N ILE A 198 0.01 -11.44 5.24
CA ILE A 198 -0.83 -12.38 6.00
C ILE A 198 -1.10 -13.68 5.21
N GLN A 199 -1.04 -13.67 3.88
CA GLN A 199 -1.20 -14.85 3.02
C GLN A 199 -0.25 -15.99 3.39
N LYS A 200 0.94 -15.68 3.91
CA LYS A 200 1.98 -16.65 4.26
C LYS A 200 1.75 -17.30 5.64
N PHE A 201 0.75 -16.84 6.41
CA PHE A 201 0.36 -17.49 7.67
C PHE A 201 -0.51 -18.74 7.43
N PRO A 202 -0.24 -19.88 8.09
CA PRO A 202 -0.99 -21.12 7.86
C PRO A 202 -2.50 -21.02 8.11
N SER A 203 -2.93 -20.27 9.13
CA SER A 203 -4.36 -20.18 9.50
C SER A 203 -5.11 -19.10 8.72
N PHE A 204 -4.52 -17.91 8.57
CA PHE A 204 -5.17 -16.78 7.90
C PHE A 204 -4.98 -16.79 6.38
N GLY A 205 -3.90 -17.41 5.91
CA GLY A 205 -3.51 -17.38 4.51
C GLY A 205 -4.52 -18.00 3.56
N ILE A 206 -5.23 -19.04 4.01
CA ILE A 206 -6.30 -19.69 3.23
C ILE A 206 -7.40 -18.69 2.85
N PHE A 207 -7.78 -17.80 3.78
CA PHE A 207 -8.79 -16.77 3.51
C PHE A 207 -8.29 -15.71 2.52
N VAL A 208 -7.02 -15.32 2.61
CA VAL A 208 -6.41 -14.35 1.68
C VAL A 208 -6.30 -14.94 0.26
N VAL A 209 -5.92 -16.22 0.13
CA VAL A 209 -5.89 -16.93 -1.16
C VAL A 209 -7.30 -17.01 -1.75
N MET A 210 -8.29 -17.40 -0.94
CA MET A 210 -9.69 -17.46 -1.38
C MET A 210 -10.21 -16.09 -1.82
N LEU A 211 -9.91 -15.02 -1.09
CA LEU A 211 -10.27 -13.65 -1.48
C LEU A 211 -9.64 -13.27 -2.83
N THR A 212 -8.36 -13.58 -3.03
CA THR A 212 -7.65 -13.30 -4.29
C THR A 212 -8.27 -14.07 -5.45
N ASP A 213 -8.67 -15.33 -5.25
CA ASP A 213 -9.34 -16.14 -6.26
C ASP A 213 -10.75 -15.62 -6.60
N ILE A 214 -11.51 -15.19 -5.59
CA ILE A 214 -12.81 -14.54 -5.77
C ILE A 214 -12.64 -13.23 -6.55
N LEU A 215 -11.68 -12.38 -6.17
CA LEU A 215 -11.40 -11.12 -6.87
C LEU A 215 -10.99 -11.36 -8.32
N ARG A 216 -10.17 -12.38 -8.60
CA ARG A 216 -9.80 -12.77 -9.96
C ARG A 216 -11.01 -13.22 -10.77
N THR A 217 -11.89 -14.03 -10.18
CA THR A 217 -13.11 -14.52 -10.84
C THR A 217 -14.10 -13.38 -11.09
N PHE A 218 -14.31 -12.53 -10.08
CA PHE A 218 -15.13 -11.33 -10.17
C PHE A 218 -14.61 -10.38 -11.24
N SER A 219 -13.30 -10.12 -11.30
CA SER A 219 -12.70 -9.21 -12.30
C SER A 219 -12.97 -9.67 -13.73
N ARG A 220 -12.97 -10.97 -14.00
CA ARG A 220 -13.30 -11.51 -15.34
C ARG A 220 -14.75 -11.24 -15.72
N PHE A 221 -15.67 -11.42 -14.78
CA PHE A 221 -17.09 -11.16 -14.99
C PHE A 221 -17.42 -9.67 -15.03
N PHE A 222 -16.76 -8.87 -14.20
CA PHE A 222 -16.98 -7.43 -14.05
C PHE A 222 -16.78 -6.65 -15.36
N LEU A 223 -15.94 -7.15 -16.27
CA LEU A 223 -15.75 -6.55 -17.60
C LEU A 223 -17.06 -6.48 -18.40
N VAL A 224 -17.88 -7.53 -18.36
CA VAL A 224 -19.19 -7.54 -19.04
C VAL A 224 -20.15 -6.60 -18.34
N PHE A 225 -20.13 -6.62 -17.00
CA PHE A 225 -20.96 -5.75 -16.19
C PHE A 225 -20.66 -4.25 -16.41
N PHE A 226 -19.39 -3.90 -16.59
CA PHE A 226 -18.93 -2.52 -16.82
C PHE A 226 -19.51 -1.89 -18.09
N LEU A 227 -19.83 -2.67 -19.12
CA LEU A 227 -20.52 -2.18 -20.31
C LEU A 227 -21.91 -1.62 -19.98
N PHE A 228 -22.66 -2.30 -19.10
CA PHE A 228 -23.96 -1.81 -18.65
C PHE A 228 -23.82 -0.55 -17.81
N VAL A 229 -22.82 -0.49 -16.93
CA VAL A 229 -22.54 0.70 -16.10
C VAL A 229 -22.31 1.93 -16.98
N ILE A 230 -21.50 1.81 -18.04
CA ILE A 230 -21.28 2.92 -18.98
C ILE A 230 -22.59 3.31 -19.68
N GLY A 231 -23.37 2.33 -20.15
CA GLY A 231 -24.65 2.57 -20.81
C GLY A 231 -25.62 3.36 -19.93
N PHE A 232 -25.79 2.94 -18.67
CA PHE A 232 -26.62 3.65 -17.71
C PHE A 232 -26.04 5.03 -17.34
N ALA A 233 -24.74 5.14 -17.12
CA ALA A 233 -24.09 6.40 -16.81
C ALA A 233 -24.26 7.45 -17.92
N LEU A 234 -24.19 7.04 -19.20
CA LEU A 234 -24.46 7.92 -20.33
C LEU A 234 -25.94 8.32 -20.40
N ALA A 235 -26.86 7.37 -20.19
CA ALA A 235 -28.29 7.65 -20.18
C ALA A 235 -28.67 8.64 -19.06
N PHE A 236 -28.17 8.44 -17.85
CA PHE A 236 -28.40 9.36 -16.73
C PHE A 236 -27.71 10.71 -16.93
N HIS A 237 -26.51 10.74 -17.51
CA HIS A 237 -25.86 11.99 -17.85
C HIS A 237 -26.71 12.83 -18.81
N MET A 238 -27.34 12.20 -19.82
CA MET A 238 -28.23 12.90 -20.75
C MET A 238 -29.56 13.32 -20.13
N LEU A 239 -30.19 12.43 -19.34
CA LEU A 239 -31.54 12.67 -18.79
C LEU A 239 -31.53 13.58 -17.56
N LEU A 240 -30.50 13.48 -16.72
CA LEU A 240 -30.43 14.12 -15.41
C LEU A 240 -29.34 15.18 -15.34
N GLN A 241 -28.88 15.70 -16.48
CA GLN A 241 -27.77 16.67 -16.56
C GLN A 241 -27.97 17.92 -15.68
N ASN A 242 -29.23 18.25 -15.35
CA ASN A 242 -29.59 19.36 -14.48
C ASN A 242 -29.33 19.09 -12.98
N HIS A 243 -28.93 17.87 -12.60
CA HIS A 243 -28.55 17.50 -11.23
C HIS A 243 -27.04 17.39 -11.09
N ASN A 244 -26.49 17.95 -9.99
CA ASN A 244 -25.03 17.97 -9.71
C ASN A 244 -24.32 16.60 -9.88
N PRO A 245 -24.89 15.46 -9.43
CA PRO A 245 -24.24 14.15 -9.60
C PRO A 245 -24.10 13.70 -11.06
N PHE A 246 -24.91 14.23 -11.97
CA PHE A 246 -24.99 13.80 -13.37
C PHE A 246 -24.53 14.88 -14.35
N GLN A 247 -24.12 16.05 -13.87
CA GLN A 247 -23.72 17.18 -14.71
C GLN A 247 -22.50 16.88 -15.58
N HIS A 248 -21.56 16.08 -15.07
CA HIS A 248 -20.38 15.61 -15.80
C HIS A 248 -20.42 14.09 -15.93
N PHE A 249 -19.92 13.57 -17.05
CA PHE A 249 -19.90 12.12 -17.29
C PHE A 249 -19.16 11.35 -16.18
N GLY A 250 -18.02 11.85 -15.70
CA GLY A 250 -17.27 11.20 -14.62
C GLY A 250 -18.07 11.09 -13.32
N ASN A 251 -18.79 12.15 -12.95
CA ASN A 251 -19.67 12.16 -11.79
C ASN A 251 -20.85 11.20 -11.98
N SER A 252 -21.43 11.19 -13.19
CA SER A 252 -22.52 10.27 -13.54
C SER A 252 -22.08 8.81 -13.44
N LEU A 253 -20.87 8.49 -13.93
CA LEU A 253 -20.30 7.16 -13.84
C LEU A 253 -20.12 6.73 -12.38
N LEU A 254 -19.56 7.62 -11.54
CA LEU A 254 -19.37 7.35 -10.12
C LEU A 254 -20.71 7.17 -9.40
N LYS A 255 -21.70 8.04 -9.66
CA LYS A 255 -23.05 7.92 -9.07
C LYS A 255 -23.75 6.64 -9.54
N THR A 256 -23.58 6.24 -10.80
CA THR A 256 -24.11 4.98 -11.33
C THR A 256 -23.48 3.75 -10.65
N CYS A 257 -22.17 3.79 -10.37
CA CYS A 257 -21.50 2.76 -9.57
C CYS A 257 -22.03 2.68 -8.13
N VAL A 258 -22.31 3.82 -7.50
CA VAL A 258 -22.93 3.87 -6.17
C VAL A 258 -24.36 3.29 -6.20
N MET A 259 -25.14 3.65 -7.22
CA MET A 259 -26.49 3.09 -7.44
C MET A 259 -26.48 1.57 -7.64
N MET A 260 -25.45 1.00 -8.29
CA MET A 260 -25.29 -0.45 -8.42
C MET A 260 -25.22 -1.16 -7.05
N ILE A 261 -24.60 -0.55 -6.04
CA ILE A 261 -24.45 -1.13 -4.70
C ILE A 261 -25.79 -1.11 -3.93
N GLY A 262 -26.81 -0.43 -4.48
CA GLY A 262 -28.17 -0.33 -3.92
C GLY A 262 -28.46 1.02 -3.25
N GLU A 263 -27.51 1.96 -3.25
CA GLU A 263 -27.70 3.31 -2.73
C GLU A 263 -28.39 4.22 -3.75
N PHE A 264 -29.70 4.01 -3.90
CA PHE A 264 -30.58 4.92 -4.60
C PHE A 264 -31.00 6.03 -3.64
N GLU A 265 -30.17 7.06 -3.48
CA GLU A 265 -30.61 8.33 -2.89
C GLU A 265 -31.67 8.95 -3.82
N TYR A 266 -32.93 8.52 -3.63
CA TYR A 266 -34.09 8.89 -4.45
C TYR A 266 -34.71 10.24 -4.02
N GLU A 267 -34.12 10.91 -3.04
CA GLU A 267 -34.56 12.22 -2.52
C GLU A 267 -33.95 13.39 -3.29
#